data_AF-A0A2N2T819-F1
#
_entry.id   AF-A0A2N2T819-F1
#
_cell.length_a   1.000
_cell.length_b   1.000
_cell.length_c   1.000
_cell.angle_alpha   90.00
_cell.angle_beta   90.00
_cell.angle_gamma   90.00
#
_symmetry.space_group_name_H-M   'P 1'
#
loop_
_entity.id
_entity.type
_entity.pdbx_description
1 polymer ?
#
loop_
_entity_poly.entity_id
_entity_poly.type
_entity_poly.pdbx_seq_one_letter_code
_entity_poly.pdbx_strand_id
1 'polypeptide(L)'
;FTLIDAVPVAIADPGTTAIWEQALDMIEAGQMTLDTFIEKQSAWVAQLVQQYSGATLAIELPPSPPCPLCGAPMRQRTGKSGVFWSCTRYPDCKGTLPVESSTGKRPAPRKRRASPKAS
;
A
#
# COMPACT_ATOMS: atom_id res chain seq x y z
N PHE A 1 -1.52 -5.82 -5.71
CA PHE A 1 -2.53 -4.77 -5.61
C PHE A 1 -2.14 -3.80 -4.51
N THR A 2 -1.93 -2.55 -4.87
CA THR A 2 -1.60 -1.45 -3.96
C THR A 2 -2.78 -0.49 -3.88
N LEU A 3 -2.80 0.36 -2.85
CA LEU A 3 -3.84 1.39 -2.76
C LEU A 3 -3.85 2.28 -4.01
N ILE A 4 -2.68 2.56 -4.61
CA ILE A 4 -2.55 3.45 -5.77
C ILE A 4 -3.26 2.88 -7.03
N ASP A 5 -3.29 1.56 -7.19
CA ASP A 5 -3.98 0.90 -8.33
C ASP A 5 -5.50 1.08 -8.30
N ALA A 6 -6.03 1.45 -7.13
CA ALA A 6 -7.47 1.60 -6.87
C ALA A 6 -7.96 3.05 -7.03
N VAL A 7 -7.05 3.99 -7.18
CA VAL A 7 -7.35 5.42 -7.23
C VAL A 7 -7.66 5.84 -8.68
N PRO A 8 -8.57 6.81 -8.94
CA PRO A 8 -8.80 7.31 -10.29
C PRO A 8 -7.50 7.72 -11.00
N VAL A 9 -7.37 7.32 -12.27
CA VAL A 9 -6.17 7.60 -13.09
C VAL A 9 -5.82 9.09 -13.08
N ALA A 10 -6.83 9.96 -13.07
CA ALA A 10 -6.65 11.41 -13.05
C ALA A 10 -5.83 11.95 -11.86
N ILE A 11 -5.68 11.22 -10.75
CA ILE A 11 -4.82 11.61 -9.62
C ILE A 11 -3.60 10.68 -9.44
N ALA A 12 -3.56 9.55 -10.15
CA ALA A 12 -2.39 8.67 -10.17
C ALA A 12 -1.43 8.97 -11.34
N ASP A 13 -1.90 9.72 -12.35
CA ASP A 13 -1.13 10.06 -13.55
C ASP A 13 -0.14 11.22 -13.30
N PRO A 14 1.14 11.07 -13.71
CA PRO A 14 2.14 12.14 -13.59
C PRO A 14 1.80 13.43 -14.35
N GLY A 15 0.94 13.37 -15.38
CA GLY A 15 0.50 14.53 -16.14
C GLY A 15 -0.29 15.54 -15.31
N THR A 16 -1.04 15.08 -14.31
CA THR A 16 -1.75 15.96 -13.37
C THR A 16 -0.78 16.81 -12.56
N THR A 17 0.33 16.21 -12.10
CA THR A 17 1.41 16.95 -11.44
C THR A 17 2.01 17.99 -12.38
N ALA A 18 2.26 17.65 -13.65
CA ALA A 18 2.81 18.60 -14.62
C ALA A 18 1.88 19.81 -14.86
N ILE A 19 0.56 19.60 -14.87
CA ILE A 19 -0.43 20.69 -14.98
C ILE A 19 -0.37 21.60 -13.75
N TRP A 20 -0.17 21.04 -12.56
CA TRP A 20 -0.09 21.83 -11.33
C TRP A 20 1.19 22.66 -11.28
N GLU A 21 2.34 22.11 -11.68
CA GLU A 21 3.59 22.88 -11.76
C GLU A 21 3.45 24.08 -12.73
N GLN A 22 2.85 23.88 -13.91
CA GLN A 22 2.55 24.99 -14.82
C GLN A 22 1.61 26.03 -14.19
N ALA A 23 0.66 25.59 -13.37
CA ALA A 23 -0.24 26.48 -12.66
C ALA A 23 0.50 27.30 -11.60
N LEU A 24 1.48 26.70 -10.93
CA LEU A 24 2.36 27.38 -9.97
C LEU A 24 3.27 28.40 -10.66
N ASP A 25 3.83 28.07 -11.82
CA ASP A 25 4.62 29.01 -12.64
C ASP A 25 3.79 30.24 -13.05
N MET A 26 2.52 30.04 -13.42
CA MET A 26 1.60 31.14 -13.73
C MET A 26 1.31 32.03 -12.51
N ILE A 27 1.29 31.47 -11.30
CA ILE A 27 1.13 32.26 -10.07
C ILE A 27 2.39 33.07 -9.81
N GLU A 28 3.58 32.48 -9.96
CA GLU A 28 4.85 33.19 -9.83
C GLU A 28 4.96 34.35 -10.83
N ALA A 29 4.52 34.13 -12.07
CA ALA A 29 4.46 35.15 -13.11
C ALA A 29 3.35 36.20 -12.93
N GLY A 30 2.49 36.06 -11.92
CA GLY A 30 1.36 36.96 -11.66
C GLY A 30 0.21 36.85 -12.68
N GLN A 31 0.18 35.79 -13.48
CA GLN A 31 -0.86 35.52 -14.49
C GLN A 31 -2.09 34.83 -13.88
N MET A 32 -1.95 34.27 -12.69
CA MET A 32 -3.03 33.66 -11.90
C MET A 32 -2.84 33.98 -10.43
N THR A 33 -3.93 34.01 -9.66
CA THR A 33 -3.88 34.13 -8.21
C THR A 33 -3.93 32.75 -7.55
N LEU A 34 -3.37 32.65 -6.34
CA LEU A 34 -3.48 31.44 -5.54
C LEU A 34 -4.94 31.06 -5.27
N ASP A 35 -5.81 32.04 -5.00
CA ASP A 35 -7.22 31.80 -4.73
C ASP A 35 -7.94 31.15 -5.92
N THR A 36 -7.73 31.68 -7.13
CA THR A 36 -8.30 31.10 -8.36
C THR A 36 -7.80 29.67 -8.60
N PHE A 37 -6.55 29.37 -8.26
CA PHE A 37 -6.03 28.02 -8.34
C PHE A 37 -6.73 27.09 -7.33
N ILE A 38 -6.80 27.48 -6.06
CA ILE A 38 -7.44 26.68 -5.00
C ILE A 38 -8.93 26.45 -5.31
N GLU A 39 -9.65 27.46 -5.82
CA GLU A 39 -11.03 27.32 -6.26
C GLU A 39 -11.17 26.23 -7.34
N LYS A 40 -10.34 26.27 -8.39
CA LYS A 40 -10.35 25.26 -9.46
C LYS A 40 -10.04 23.86 -8.93
N GLN A 41 -9.03 23.75 -8.06
CA GLN A 41 -8.66 22.47 -7.45
C GLN A 41 -9.78 21.90 -6.58
N SER A 42 -10.41 22.75 -5.77
CA SER A 42 -11.50 22.34 -4.87
C SER A 42 -12.73 21.86 -5.65
N ALA A 43 -13.11 22.56 -6.72
CA ALA A 43 -14.20 22.18 -7.59
C ALA A 43 -13.94 20.83 -8.28
N TRP A 44 -12.72 20.64 -8.80
CA TRP A 44 -12.33 19.40 -9.45
C TRP A 44 -12.31 18.19 -8.50
N VAL A 45 -11.73 18.35 -7.30
CA VAL A 45 -11.73 17.30 -6.27
C VAL A 45 -13.15 16.97 -5.82
N ALA A 46 -14.00 17.98 -5.62
CA ALA A 46 -15.40 17.76 -5.25
C ALA A 46 -16.15 16.95 -6.32
N GLN A 47 -15.93 17.25 -7.61
CA GLN A 47 -16.52 16.51 -8.71
C GLN A 47 -16.01 15.06 -8.78
N LEU A 48 -14.71 14.84 -8.58
CA LEU A 48 -14.14 13.49 -8.48
C LEU A 48 -14.76 12.70 -7.34
N VAL A 49 -14.84 13.29 -6.14
CA VAL A 49 -15.47 12.62 -4.99
C VAL A 49 -16.93 12.27 -5.29
N GLN A 50 -17.68 13.19 -5.88
CA GLN A 50 -19.08 12.94 -6.23
C GLN A 50 -19.22 11.77 -7.20
N GLN A 51 -18.35 11.69 -8.22
CA GLN A 51 -18.36 10.64 -9.23
C GLN A 51 -18.08 9.25 -8.63
N TYR A 52 -17.18 9.16 -7.66
CA TYR A 52 -16.77 7.89 -7.06
C TYR A 52 -17.41 7.61 -5.69
N SER A 53 -18.30 8.49 -5.21
CA SER A 53 -18.93 8.39 -3.88
C SER A 53 -19.69 7.08 -3.62
N GLY A 54 -20.25 6.48 -4.67
CA GLY A 54 -20.94 5.18 -4.62
C GLY A 54 -20.11 4.00 -5.16
N ALA A 55 -18.87 4.23 -5.55
CA ALA A 55 -18.03 3.19 -6.13
C ALA A 55 -17.61 2.17 -5.05
N THR A 56 -17.84 0.88 -5.31
CA THR A 56 -17.33 -0.19 -4.45
C THR A 56 -15.95 -0.60 -4.94
N LEU A 57 -14.94 -0.42 -4.09
CA LEU A 57 -13.57 -0.84 -4.36
C LEU A 57 -13.42 -2.36 -4.17
N ALA A 58 -13.41 -3.10 -5.27
CA ALA A 58 -13.09 -4.53 -5.27
C ALA A 58 -11.56 -4.72 -5.28
N ILE A 59 -10.96 -4.79 -4.09
CA ILE A 59 -9.53 -5.04 -3.92
C ILE A 59 -9.30 -6.56 -3.89
N GLU A 60 -8.95 -7.13 -5.03
CA GLU A 60 -8.55 -8.53 -5.12
C GLU A 60 -7.18 -8.72 -4.48
N LEU A 61 -7.15 -9.45 -3.36
CA LEU A 61 -5.90 -9.82 -2.70
C LEU A 61 -5.25 -10.99 -3.45
N PRO A 62 -3.92 -10.98 -3.66
CA PRO A 62 -3.24 -12.12 -4.25
C PRO A 62 -3.46 -13.38 -3.38
N PRO A 63 -3.51 -14.57 -4.00
CA PRO A 63 -3.74 -15.82 -3.29
C PRO A 63 -2.70 -15.98 -2.17
N SER A 64 -3.20 -16.26 -0.96
CA SER A 64 -2.38 -16.39 0.24
C SER A 64 -2.65 -17.70 0.97
N PRO A 65 -1.62 -18.35 1.54
CA PRO A 65 -1.83 -19.51 2.39
C PRO A 65 -2.55 -19.10 3.69
N PRO A 66 -3.32 -20.02 4.31
CA PRO A 66 -3.92 -19.78 5.62
C PRO A 66 -2.83 -19.76 6.70
N CYS A 67 -3.00 -18.88 7.69
CA CYS A 67 -2.08 -18.78 8.81
C CYS A 67 -2.07 -20.07 9.65
N PRO A 68 -0.90 -20.65 9.97
CA PRO A 68 -0.82 -21.91 10.71
C PRO A 68 -1.29 -21.81 12.16
N LEU A 69 -1.39 -20.61 12.72
CA LEU A 69 -1.81 -20.40 14.10
C LEU A 69 -3.32 -20.14 14.23
N CYS A 70 -3.94 -19.59 13.19
CA CYS A 70 -5.22 -18.93 13.37
C CYS A 70 -6.14 -18.99 12.14
N GLY A 71 -5.70 -19.61 11.04
CA GLY A 71 -6.46 -19.80 9.80
C GLY A 71 -6.68 -18.54 8.95
N ALA A 72 -6.41 -17.33 9.48
CA ALA A 72 -6.61 -16.09 8.75
C ALA A 72 -5.67 -15.98 7.52
N PRO A 73 -6.03 -15.20 6.48
CA PRO A 73 -5.17 -14.94 5.35
C PRO A 73 -3.79 -14.40 5.75
N MET A 74 -2.80 -14.58 4.88
CA MET A 74 -1.44 -14.08 5.08
C MET A 74 -1.06 -13.06 4.01
N ARG A 75 -0.11 -12.18 4.31
CA ARG A 75 0.45 -11.22 3.35
C ARG A 75 1.96 -11.39 3.27
N GLN A 76 2.52 -11.30 2.07
CA GLN A 76 3.96 -11.29 1.89
C GLN A 76 4.57 -9.99 2.47
N ARG A 77 5.65 -10.14 3.23
CA ARG A 77 6.46 -9.04 3.74
C ARG A 77 7.92 -9.34 3.45
N THR A 78 8.70 -8.29 3.22
CA THR A 78 10.15 -8.40 3.02
C THR A 78 10.84 -8.21 4.37
N GLY A 79 11.62 -9.20 4.78
CA GLY A 79 12.49 -9.12 5.96
C GLY A 79 13.96 -9.25 5.57
N LYS A 80 14.84 -9.25 6.59
CA LYS A 80 16.30 -9.40 6.40
C LYS A 80 16.70 -10.67 5.65
N SER A 81 15.89 -11.73 5.76
CA SER A 81 16.16 -13.04 5.16
C SER A 81 15.39 -13.28 3.86
N GLY A 82 14.77 -12.25 3.28
CA GLY A 82 13.94 -12.36 2.09
C GLY A 82 12.45 -12.22 2.37
N VAL A 83 11.64 -12.55 1.36
CA VAL A 83 10.18 -12.45 1.43
C VAL A 83 9.61 -13.63 2.21
N PHE A 84 8.67 -13.34 3.12
CA PHE A 84 7.97 -14.34 3.92
C PHE A 84 6.50 -13.98 4.06
N TRP A 85 5.64 -14.97 4.31
CA TRP A 85 4.24 -14.77 4.65
C TRP A 85 4.10 -14.37 6.12
N SER A 86 3.33 -13.33 6.38
CA SER A 86 2.98 -12.86 7.73
C SER A 86 1.46 -12.80 7.89
N CYS A 87 0.94 -13.17 9.07
CA CYS A 87 -0.49 -13.11 9.33
C CYS A 87 -1.03 -11.67 9.20
N THR A 88 -2.19 -11.50 8.56
CA THR A 88 -2.86 -10.20 8.44
C THR A 88 -3.30 -9.62 9.79
N ARG A 89 -3.51 -10.48 10.80
CA ARG A 89 -3.87 -10.09 12.18
C ARG A 89 -2.68 -9.73 13.08
N TYR A 90 -1.49 -9.48 12.53
CA TYR A 90 -0.39 -8.96 13.34
C TYR A 90 -0.73 -7.56 13.88
N PRO A 91 -0.46 -7.22 15.16
CA PRO A 91 0.39 -7.94 16.12
C PRO A 91 -0.30 -9.05 16.94
N ASP A 92 -1.64 -9.14 16.90
CA ASP A 92 -2.43 -10.09 17.69
C ASP A 92 -2.13 -11.55 17.35
N CYS A 93 -1.78 -11.81 16.09
CA CYS A 93 -1.26 -13.10 15.64
C CYS A 93 0.13 -12.95 15.00
N LYS A 94 1.12 -13.68 15.52
CA LYS A 94 2.52 -13.67 15.06
C LYS A 94 2.87 -14.83 14.11
N GLY A 95 1.87 -15.44 13.46
CA GLY A 95 2.09 -16.55 12.55
C GLY A 95 2.85 -16.14 11.29
N THR A 96 3.87 -16.90 10.91
CA THR A 96 4.68 -16.67 9.72
C THR A 96 4.93 -17.97 8.96
N LEU A 97 5.12 -17.88 7.64
CA LEU A 97 5.52 -19.00 6.77
C LEU A 97 6.60 -18.52 5.78
N PRO A 98 7.56 -19.38 5.38
CA PRO A 98 8.48 -19.06 4.30
C PRO A 98 7.74 -18.98 2.95
N VAL A 99 8.21 -18.14 2.03
CA VAL A 99 7.79 -18.18 0.62
C VAL A 99 8.74 -19.14 -0.10
N GLU A 100 8.22 -20.13 -0.82
CA GLU A 100 9.06 -20.97 -1.69
C GLU A 100 9.45 -20.17 -2.94
N SER A 101 10.65 -19.57 -2.93
CA SER A 101 11.26 -18.99 -4.13
C SER A 101 12.08 -20.06 -4.85
N SER A 102 11.84 -20.25 -6.15
CA SER A 102 12.53 -21.21 -7.03
C SER A 102 14.02 -20.92 -7.28
N THR A 103 14.62 -19.97 -6.56
CA THR A 103 16.04 -19.61 -6.68
C THR A 103 16.71 -19.54 -5.30
N GLY A 104 17.51 -20.58 -5.00
CA GLY A 104 18.70 -20.46 -4.15
C GLY A 104 18.56 -20.79 -2.66
N LYS A 105 18.99 -22.01 -2.31
CA LYS A 105 19.53 -22.47 -1.00
C LYS A 105 18.70 -22.17 0.26
N ARG A 106 17.98 -23.19 0.73
CA ARG A 106 17.47 -23.34 2.10
C ARG A 106 18.60 -23.19 3.14
N PRO A 107 18.57 -22.23 4.08
CA PRO A 107 19.23 -22.41 5.37
C PRO A 107 18.34 -23.28 6.26
N ALA A 108 18.94 -24.25 6.93
CA ALA A 108 18.27 -25.19 7.84
C ALA A 108 17.48 -24.48 8.96
N PRO A 109 16.43 -25.12 9.53
CA PRO A 109 15.64 -24.53 10.59
C PRO A 109 16.52 -24.37 11.84
N ARG A 110 16.76 -23.12 12.29
CA ARG A 110 17.37 -22.87 13.60
C ARG A 110 16.37 -23.25 14.69
N LYS A 111 16.69 -24.30 15.46
CA LYS A 111 15.96 -24.69 16.67
C LYS A 111 15.78 -23.47 17.58
N ARG A 112 14.54 -23.21 18.02
CA ARG A 112 14.25 -22.21 19.06
C ARG A 112 15.03 -22.59 20.31
N ARG A 113 16.00 -21.75 20.71
CA ARG A 113 16.61 -21.85 22.04
C ARG A 113 15.53 -21.49 23.07
N ALA A 114 15.21 -22.42 23.96
CA ALA A 114 14.40 -22.14 25.13
C ALA A 114 15.17 -21.17 26.04
N SER A 115 14.54 -20.07 26.44
CA SER A 115 15.06 -19.19 27.48
C SER A 115 14.96 -19.91 28.84
N PRO A 116 15.97 -19.83 29.72
CA PRO A 116 15.85 -20.40 31.05
C PRO A 116 14.87 -19.57 31.89
N LYS A 117 14.02 -20.24 32.66
CA LYS A 117 13.26 -19.63 33.77
C LYS A 117 14.25 -19.17 34.84
N ALA A 118 14.16 -17.90 35.26
CA ALA A 118 14.79 -17.42 36.48
C ALA A 118 13.91 -17.81 37.67
N SER A 119 14.55 -18.44 38.67
CA SER A 119 14.05 -18.58 40.04
C SER A 119 14.41 -17.35 40.87
#